data_AF-A0ABD4UWP8-F1
#
_entry.id   AF-A0ABD4UWP8-F1
#
_cell.length_a   1.000
_cell.length_b   1.000
_cell.length_c   1.000
_cell.angle_alpha   90.00
_cell.angle_beta   90.00
_cell.angle_gamma   90.00
#
_symmetry.space_group_name_H-M   'P 1'
#
loop_
_entity.id
_entity.type
_entity.pdbx_description
1 polymer ?
#
loop_
_entity_poly.entity_id
_entity_poly.type
_entity_poly.pdbx_seq_one_letter_code
_entity_poly.pdbx_strand_id
1 'polypeptide(L)'
;MTRDDIPLERMAEVLDFQRGLWSTEGLQPSPVLRSEDGEHLGIRIASADWHVRLTVELHRSGWAHLFFSSPTHTAEEPRRIRSVEAWSALLDEAVSRASRLRLLPGRLLARTCTTGWLDWIHGELWLLPDALIRVRSGLMDSVANSASGSGVSAKDPYEVIPFDAESVRSAHRTNKVIPLAELSEARLHRGLSTSGMTATMRDGTPHKLLWLSTEPAGRLLRDRLLPVLGQRLTH
;
A
#
# COMPACT_ATOMS: atom_id res chain seq x y z
N MET A 1 -3.53 38.19 -2.93
CA MET A 1 -3.24 37.04 -2.04
C MET A 1 -1.94 36.44 -2.54
N THR A 2 -0.81 36.89 -1.99
CA THR A 2 0.51 36.33 -2.32
C THR A 2 0.54 34.88 -1.86
N ARG A 3 0.87 33.98 -2.79
CA ARG A 3 1.10 32.57 -2.49
C ARG A 3 2.36 32.55 -1.62
N ASP A 4 2.28 32.07 -0.39
CA ASP A 4 3.46 31.91 0.45
C ASP A 4 4.34 30.82 -0.16
N ASP A 5 5.34 31.24 -0.92
CA ASP A 5 6.35 30.36 -1.49
C ASP A 5 7.21 29.77 -0.37
N ILE A 6 7.55 28.49 -0.50
CA ILE A 6 8.43 27.85 0.48
C ILE A 6 9.88 28.31 0.30
N PRO A 7 10.66 28.45 1.39
CA PRO A 7 12.05 28.87 1.33
C PRO A 7 12.94 27.73 0.82
N LEU A 8 13.02 27.53 -0.50
CA LEU A 8 13.76 26.42 -1.12
C LEU A 8 15.21 26.33 -0.64
N GLU A 9 15.92 27.44 -0.43
CA GLU A 9 17.29 27.39 0.09
C GLU A 9 17.38 26.69 1.45
N ARG A 10 16.46 27.00 2.36
CA ARG A 10 16.42 26.35 3.68
C ARG A 10 16.03 24.87 3.56
N MET A 11 15.17 24.53 2.61
CA MET A 11 14.81 23.13 2.32
C MET A 11 15.98 22.34 1.74
N ALA A 12 16.81 22.98 0.91
CA ALA A 12 18.02 22.39 0.34
C ALA A 12 19.09 22.13 1.40
N GLU A 13 19.28 23.04 2.36
CA GLU A 13 20.19 22.83 3.50
C GLU A 13 19.81 21.60 4.33
N VAL A 14 18.51 21.41 4.61
CA VAL A 14 18.01 20.21 5.28
C VAL A 14 18.30 18.96 4.46
N LEU A 15 18.08 19.02 3.15
CA LEU A 15 18.30 17.90 2.25
C LEU A 15 19.79 17.50 2.17
N ASP A 16 20.69 18.48 2.14
CA ASP A 16 22.14 18.24 2.17
C ASP A 16 22.60 17.66 3.51
N PHE A 17 22.05 18.14 4.62
CA PHE A 17 22.31 17.55 5.94
C PHE A 17 21.87 16.08 6.01
N GLN A 18 20.62 15.80 5.61
CA GLN A 18 20.04 14.45 5.59
C GLN A 18 20.82 13.51 4.66
N ARG A 19 21.26 13.99 3.50
CA ARG A 19 22.11 13.25 2.57
C ARG A 19 23.39 12.74 3.23
N GLY A 20 24.02 13.55 4.09
CA GLY A 20 25.18 13.14 4.87
C GLY A 20 24.86 11.97 5.79
N LEU A 21 23.77 12.06 6.56
CA LEU A 21 23.33 11.00 7.47
C LEU A 21 23.01 9.70 6.73
N TRP A 22 22.19 9.75 5.68
CA TRP A 22 21.83 8.59 4.87
C TRP A 22 23.04 7.88 4.27
N SER A 23 24.07 8.64 3.85
CA SER A 23 25.30 8.05 3.34
C SER A 23 26.04 7.25 4.42
N THR A 24 26.03 7.72 5.68
CA THR A 24 26.62 6.97 6.81
C THR A 24 25.82 5.73 7.19
N GLU A 25 24.53 5.70 6.87
CA GLU A 25 23.63 4.55 7.05
C GLU A 25 23.70 3.54 5.88
N GLY A 26 24.55 3.78 4.88
CA GLY A 26 24.73 2.89 3.72
C GLY A 26 23.72 3.11 2.59
N LEU A 27 22.90 4.17 2.66
CA LEU A 27 22.06 4.58 1.54
C LEU A 27 22.92 5.29 0.48
N GLN A 28 22.39 5.33 -0.75
CA GLN A 28 23.03 5.93 -1.92
C GLN A 28 22.23 7.15 -2.41
N PRO A 29 22.25 8.28 -1.68
CA PRO A 29 21.60 9.50 -2.13
C PRO A 29 22.38 10.17 -3.26
N SER A 30 21.68 10.68 -4.26
CA SER A 30 22.25 11.52 -5.32
C SER A 30 22.65 12.90 -4.78
N PRO A 31 23.43 13.68 -5.54
CA PRO A 31 23.46 15.13 -5.35
C PRO A 31 22.04 15.71 -5.38
N VAL A 32 21.84 16.81 -4.65
CA VAL A 32 20.61 17.60 -4.74
C VAL A 32 20.52 18.20 -6.14
N LEU A 33 19.45 17.89 -6.83
CA LEU A 33 19.12 18.41 -8.14
C LEU A 33 18.34 19.70 -7.99
N ARG A 34 18.71 20.71 -8.76
CA ARG A 34 17.96 21.96 -8.90
C ARG A 34 17.51 22.07 -10.34
N SER A 35 16.28 22.50 -10.54
CA SER A 35 15.82 22.84 -11.88
C SER A 35 16.52 24.10 -12.39
N GLU A 36 16.66 24.21 -13.71
CA GLU A 36 17.33 25.36 -14.34
C GLU A 36 16.62 26.69 -14.04
N ASP A 37 15.30 26.65 -13.86
CA ASP A 37 14.47 27.79 -13.47
C ASP A 37 14.46 28.05 -11.95
N GLY A 38 15.09 27.18 -11.15
CA GLY A 38 15.11 27.28 -9.68
C GLY A 38 13.76 27.02 -9.01
N GLU A 39 12.78 26.47 -9.72
CA GLU A 39 11.42 26.25 -9.22
C GLU A 39 11.23 24.93 -8.44
N HIS A 40 12.17 23.98 -8.53
CA HIS A 40 12.12 22.76 -7.71
C HIS A 40 13.48 22.22 -7.30
N LEU A 41 13.46 21.47 -6.19
CA LEU A 41 14.55 20.69 -5.63
C LEU A 41 14.25 19.21 -5.77
N GLY A 42 15.25 18.40 -6.08
CA GLY A 42 15.11 16.96 -6.24
C GLY A 42 16.21 16.18 -5.54
N ILE A 43 15.89 15.00 -5.02
CA ILE A 43 16.88 14.00 -4.63
C ILE A 43 16.42 12.62 -5.05
N ARG A 44 17.38 11.76 -5.36
CA ARG A 44 17.16 10.35 -5.59
C ARG A 44 17.91 9.56 -4.52
N ILE A 45 17.25 8.56 -3.94
CA ILE A 45 17.79 7.73 -2.88
C ILE A 45 17.56 6.27 -3.26
N ALA A 46 18.60 5.46 -3.12
CA ALA A 46 18.53 4.01 -3.32
C ALA A 46 19.32 3.30 -2.22
N SER A 47 19.07 2.01 -2.07
CA SER A 47 19.89 1.10 -1.27
C SER A 47 19.89 -0.27 -1.95
N ALA A 48 20.96 -1.04 -1.75
CA ALA A 48 21.05 -2.40 -2.27
C ALA A 48 19.95 -3.32 -1.71
N ASP A 49 19.47 -3.04 -0.50
CA ASP A 49 18.45 -3.84 0.18
C ASP A 49 17.01 -3.37 -0.13
N TRP A 50 16.85 -2.30 -0.91
CA TRP A 50 15.55 -1.76 -1.27
C TRP A 50 15.07 -2.33 -2.61
N HIS A 51 13.78 -2.63 -2.70
CA HIS A 51 13.15 -3.10 -3.93
C HIS A 51 12.74 -1.95 -4.86
N VAL A 52 12.72 -0.72 -4.32
CA VAL A 52 12.35 0.49 -5.03
C VAL A 52 13.42 1.56 -4.82
N ARG A 53 13.50 2.46 -5.79
CA ARG A 53 14.22 3.73 -5.68
C ARG A 53 13.22 4.80 -5.27
N LEU A 54 13.63 5.67 -4.35
CA LEU A 54 12.88 6.85 -3.96
C LEU A 54 13.40 8.06 -4.74
N THR A 55 12.51 8.84 -5.34
CA THR A 55 12.79 10.21 -5.78
C THR A 55 11.86 11.14 -5.01
N VAL A 56 12.40 12.23 -4.49
CA VAL A 56 11.61 13.28 -3.84
C VAL A 56 11.86 14.57 -4.58
N GLU A 57 10.78 15.20 -5.05
CA GLU A 57 10.81 16.50 -5.71
C GLU A 57 9.99 17.49 -4.90
N LEU A 58 10.51 18.69 -4.63
CA LEU A 58 9.84 19.74 -3.88
C LEU A 58 9.77 21.01 -4.73
N HIS A 59 8.57 21.42 -5.09
CA HIS A 59 8.31 22.63 -5.87
C HIS A 59 8.21 23.85 -4.94
N ARG A 60 8.65 25.01 -5.42
CA ARG A 60 8.49 26.33 -4.76
C ARG A 60 7.06 26.60 -4.32
N SER A 61 6.10 26.05 -5.05
CA SER A 61 4.68 26.13 -4.70
C SER A 61 4.34 25.51 -3.34
N GLY A 62 5.20 24.66 -2.76
CA GLY A 62 4.97 23.89 -1.53
C GLY A 62 4.42 22.48 -1.77
N TRP A 63 4.39 22.00 -3.01
CA TRP A 63 4.05 20.61 -3.32
C TRP A 63 5.30 19.77 -3.43
N ALA A 64 5.34 18.68 -2.67
CA ALA A 64 6.33 17.63 -2.81
C ALA A 64 5.72 16.45 -3.56
N HIS A 65 6.48 15.85 -4.48
CA HIS A 65 6.12 14.64 -5.21
C HIS A 65 7.11 13.55 -4.81
N LEU A 66 6.58 12.46 -4.23
CA LEU A 66 7.33 11.26 -3.92
C LEU A 66 7.13 10.25 -5.04
N PHE A 67 8.21 9.75 -5.60
CA PHE A 67 8.17 8.67 -6.58
C PHE A 67 8.86 7.43 -6.02
N PHE A 68 8.12 6.34 -5.91
CA PHE A 68 8.64 5.02 -5.59
C PHE A 68 8.70 4.21 -6.88
N SER A 69 9.89 4.02 -7.42
CA SER A 69 10.09 3.44 -8.75
C SER A 69 10.86 2.14 -8.71
N SER A 70 10.43 1.22 -9.55
CA SER A 70 11.07 -0.05 -9.91
C SER A 70 10.99 -0.22 -11.43
N PRO A 71 11.68 -1.20 -12.04
CA PRO A 71 11.61 -1.41 -13.49
C PRO A 71 10.19 -1.64 -14.04
N THR A 72 9.28 -2.17 -13.21
CA THR A 72 7.92 -2.57 -13.63
C THR A 72 6.81 -1.74 -13.00
N HIS A 73 7.14 -0.84 -12.07
CA HIS A 73 6.14 -0.09 -11.32
C HIS A 73 6.68 1.26 -10.85
N THR A 74 5.87 2.31 -10.99
CA THR A 74 6.12 3.63 -10.41
C THR A 74 4.86 4.12 -9.73
N ALA A 75 4.96 4.47 -8.46
CA ALA A 75 3.91 5.14 -7.71
C ALA A 75 4.33 6.59 -7.44
N GLU A 76 3.43 7.53 -7.73
CA GLU A 76 3.58 8.95 -7.41
C GLU A 76 2.65 9.34 -6.27
N GLU A 77 3.18 10.06 -5.29
CA GLU A 77 2.41 10.56 -4.16
C GLU A 77 2.67 12.04 -3.91
N PRO A 78 1.69 12.91 -4.19
CA PRO A 78 1.79 14.31 -3.85
C PRO A 78 1.56 14.53 -2.35
N ARG A 79 2.35 15.44 -1.77
CA ARG A 79 2.26 15.89 -0.38
C ARG A 79 2.40 17.40 -0.31
N ARG A 80 1.56 18.03 0.52
CA ARG A 80 1.63 19.48 0.74
C ARG A 80 2.59 19.76 1.89
N ILE A 81 3.65 20.52 1.62
CA ILE A 81 4.65 20.95 2.58
C ILE A 81 4.47 22.44 2.88
N ARG A 82 4.45 22.76 4.18
CA ARG A 82 4.19 24.12 4.68
C ARG A 82 5.27 24.65 5.60
N SER A 83 6.24 23.81 5.97
CA SER A 83 7.33 24.20 6.86
C SER A 83 8.55 23.29 6.65
N VAL A 84 9.68 23.72 7.20
CA VAL A 84 10.95 23.00 7.14
C VAL A 84 10.88 21.71 7.97
N GLU A 85 10.16 21.73 9.09
CA GLU A 85 9.92 20.56 9.94
C GLU A 85 9.07 19.52 9.20
N ALA A 86 8.00 19.97 8.52
CA ALA A 86 7.18 19.10 7.69
C ALA A 86 7.98 18.48 6.54
N TRP A 87 8.93 19.23 5.98
CA TRP A 87 9.84 18.72 4.96
C TRP A 87 10.78 17.63 5.51
N SER A 88 11.43 17.88 6.66
CA SER A 88 12.30 16.87 7.29
C SER A 88 11.51 15.61 7.64
N ALA A 89 10.33 15.75 8.26
CA ALA A 89 9.49 14.63 8.62
C ALA A 89 9.04 13.81 7.39
N LEU A 90 8.72 14.50 6.27
CA LEU A 90 8.39 13.83 5.01
C LEU A 90 9.56 12.99 4.50
N LEU A 91 10.79 13.51 4.55
CA LEU A 91 11.98 12.81 4.08
C LEU A 91 12.22 11.54 4.93
N ASP A 92 12.14 11.66 6.25
CA ASP A 92 12.31 10.54 7.18
C ASP A 92 11.23 9.46 6.94
N GLU A 93 9.96 9.88 6.79
CA GLU A 93 8.84 8.98 6.47
C GLU A 93 9.06 8.28 5.13
N ALA A 94 9.45 9.03 4.09
CA ALA A 94 9.61 8.50 2.74
C ALA A 94 10.76 7.48 2.65
N VAL A 95 11.89 7.77 3.30
CA VAL A 95 13.04 6.84 3.39
C VAL A 95 12.65 5.59 4.17
N SER A 96 12.02 5.76 5.33
CA SER A 96 11.53 4.66 6.17
C SER A 96 10.52 3.78 5.43
N ARG A 97 9.64 4.38 4.62
CA ARG A 97 8.70 3.64 3.79
C ARG A 97 9.38 2.93 2.62
N ALA A 98 10.32 3.58 1.94
CA ALA A 98 11.07 2.97 0.84
C ALA A 98 11.83 1.71 1.31
N SER A 99 12.38 1.71 2.54
CA SER A 99 13.06 0.55 3.10
C SER A 99 12.14 -0.63 3.44
N ARG A 100 10.86 -0.35 3.74
CA ARG A 100 9.84 -1.38 4.02
C ARG A 100 9.15 -1.89 2.76
N LEU A 101 9.09 -1.08 1.70
CA LEU A 101 8.41 -1.47 0.46
C LEU A 101 9.02 -2.76 -0.10
N ARG A 102 8.13 -3.71 -0.41
CA ARG A 102 8.41 -4.95 -1.11
C ARG A 102 7.65 -4.96 -2.42
N LEU A 103 8.20 -5.65 -3.42
CA LEU A 103 7.52 -5.95 -4.67
C LEU A 103 7.13 -7.40 -4.64
N LEU A 104 5.84 -7.68 -4.47
CA LEU A 104 5.36 -9.04 -4.23
C LEU A 104 4.36 -9.44 -5.31
N PRO A 105 4.39 -10.70 -5.78
CA PRO A 105 3.35 -11.21 -6.65
C PRO A 105 2.04 -11.31 -5.85
N GLY A 106 1.09 -10.45 -6.17
CA GLY A 106 -0.24 -10.43 -5.61
C GLY A 106 -1.27 -10.93 -6.63
N ARG A 107 -2.33 -11.56 -6.13
CA ARG A 107 -3.47 -11.94 -6.94
C ARG A 107 -4.73 -11.30 -6.40
N LEU A 108 -5.41 -10.53 -7.24
CA LEU A 108 -6.72 -10.00 -6.90
C LEU A 108 -7.74 -11.15 -6.79
N LEU A 109 -8.43 -11.23 -5.66
CA LEU A 109 -9.43 -12.26 -5.37
C LEU A 109 -10.86 -11.73 -5.51
N ALA A 110 -11.06 -10.46 -5.16
CA ALA A 110 -12.35 -9.77 -5.14
C ALA A 110 -12.14 -8.26 -5.21
N ARG A 111 -13.02 -7.54 -5.90
CA ARG A 111 -13.16 -6.07 -5.91
C ARG A 111 -14.28 -5.58 -4.99
N THR A 112 -15.10 -6.51 -4.48
CA THR A 112 -16.25 -6.21 -3.62
C THR A 112 -16.02 -6.58 -2.16
N CYS A 113 -14.76 -6.61 -1.72
CA CYS A 113 -14.43 -7.04 -0.36
C CYS A 113 -14.79 -5.97 0.68
N THR A 114 -15.71 -6.30 1.58
CA THR A 114 -16.04 -5.51 2.77
C THR A 114 -15.64 -6.23 4.06
N THR A 115 -15.65 -5.51 5.18
CA THR A 115 -15.34 -6.09 6.51
C THR A 115 -16.60 -6.38 7.34
N GLY A 116 -17.79 -6.11 6.81
CA GLY A 116 -19.08 -6.34 7.47
C GLY A 116 -20.18 -5.40 6.95
N TRP A 117 -21.42 -5.62 7.41
CA TRP A 117 -22.60 -4.86 6.99
C TRP A 117 -22.56 -3.36 7.36
N LEU A 118 -21.70 -2.96 8.30
CA LEU A 118 -21.50 -1.54 8.65
C LEU A 118 -20.39 -0.88 7.81
N ASP A 119 -19.63 -1.66 7.04
CA ASP A 119 -18.62 -1.18 6.08
C ASP A 119 -19.20 -1.33 4.66
N TRP A 120 -19.97 -0.32 4.24
CA TRP A 120 -20.63 -0.29 2.92
C TRP A 120 -19.67 0.02 1.78
N ILE A 121 -18.39 0.24 2.09
CA ILE A 121 -17.40 0.65 1.11
C ILE A 121 -16.57 -0.56 0.73
N HIS A 122 -16.74 -0.95 -0.52
CA HIS A 122 -16.01 -2.04 -1.11
C HIS A 122 -14.50 -1.77 -1.08
N GLY A 123 -13.78 -2.84 -1.33
CA GLY A 123 -12.34 -2.82 -1.39
C GLY A 123 -11.86 -4.02 -2.14
N GLU A 124 -10.60 -3.98 -2.49
CA GLU A 124 -9.94 -5.08 -3.13
C GLU A 124 -9.41 -6.05 -2.07
N LEU A 125 -9.60 -7.34 -2.30
CA LEU A 125 -8.96 -8.42 -1.56
C LEU A 125 -7.86 -9.00 -2.41
N TRP A 126 -6.63 -8.86 -1.95
CA TRP A 126 -5.43 -9.36 -2.59
C TRP A 126 -4.87 -10.54 -1.80
N LEU A 127 -4.45 -11.58 -2.51
CA LEU A 127 -3.65 -12.68 -1.97
C LEU A 127 -2.18 -12.47 -2.35
N LEU A 128 -1.36 -12.26 -1.33
CA LEU A 128 0.10 -12.28 -1.44
C LEU A 128 0.66 -13.68 -1.11
N PRO A 129 1.98 -13.91 -1.28
CA PRO A 129 2.59 -15.18 -0.93
C PRO A 129 2.37 -15.55 0.55
N ASP A 130 2.43 -14.59 1.46
CA ASP A 130 2.41 -14.83 2.91
C ASP A 130 1.27 -14.10 3.64
N ALA A 131 0.46 -13.30 2.95
CA ALA A 131 -0.60 -12.51 3.55
C ALA A 131 -1.87 -12.41 2.69
N LEU A 132 -2.99 -12.14 3.34
CA LEU A 132 -4.20 -11.60 2.72
C LEU A 132 -4.29 -10.11 3.04
N ILE A 133 -4.59 -9.32 2.02
CA ILE A 133 -4.69 -7.87 2.16
C ILE A 133 -6.07 -7.42 1.71
N ARG A 134 -6.72 -6.61 2.53
CA ARG A 134 -7.87 -5.82 2.10
C ARG A 134 -7.46 -4.37 2.02
N VAL A 135 -7.65 -3.76 0.84
CA VAL A 135 -7.47 -2.32 0.60
C VAL A 135 -8.82 -1.70 0.26
N ARG A 136 -9.26 -0.71 1.04
CA ARG A 136 -10.50 0.04 0.79
C ARG A 136 -10.43 0.76 -0.55
N SER A 137 -11.49 0.70 -1.35
CA SER A 137 -11.61 1.52 -2.56
C SER A 137 -12.15 2.93 -2.24
N GLY A 138 -12.06 3.85 -3.19
CA GLY A 138 -12.78 5.12 -3.11
C GLY A 138 -14.30 4.90 -3.07
N LEU A 139 -15.05 5.92 -2.63
CA LEU A 139 -16.52 5.86 -2.57
C LEU A 139 -17.13 5.69 -3.97
N MET A 140 -16.55 6.33 -5.00
CA MET A 140 -17.02 6.23 -6.39
C MET A 140 -16.74 4.84 -6.98
N ASP A 141 -15.55 4.28 -6.74
CA ASP A 141 -15.21 2.91 -7.14
C ASP A 141 -16.13 1.89 -6.48
N SER A 142 -16.54 2.15 -5.23
CA SER A 142 -17.45 1.28 -4.50
C SER A 142 -18.84 1.18 -5.15
N VAL A 143 -19.35 2.26 -5.75
CA VAL A 143 -20.64 2.28 -6.48
C VAL A 143 -20.51 1.59 -7.84
N ALA A 144 -19.41 1.85 -8.55
CA ALA A 144 -19.13 1.18 -9.81
C ALA A 144 -19.01 -0.35 -9.63
N ASN A 145 -18.31 -0.80 -8.59
CA ASN A 145 -18.13 -2.23 -8.30
C ASN A 145 -19.42 -2.93 -7.88
N SER A 146 -20.35 -2.26 -7.20
CA SER A 146 -21.67 -2.84 -6.89
C SER A 146 -22.62 -2.87 -8.08
N ALA A 147 -22.52 -1.91 -9.00
CA ALA A 147 -23.41 -1.83 -10.17
C ALA A 147 -22.95 -2.70 -11.36
N SER A 148 -21.64 -2.85 -11.56
CA SER A 148 -21.10 -3.41 -12.80
C SER A 148 -20.96 -4.93 -12.82
N GLY A 149 -21.01 -5.62 -11.67
CA GLY A 149 -20.77 -7.07 -11.63
C GLY A 149 -19.48 -7.50 -12.33
N SER A 150 -18.53 -6.57 -12.52
CA SER A 150 -17.30 -6.75 -13.29
C SER A 150 -16.38 -7.67 -12.48
N GLY A 151 -16.65 -8.95 -12.63
CA GLY A 151 -16.08 -10.00 -11.80
C GLY A 151 -14.59 -10.13 -12.07
N VAL A 152 -13.82 -10.17 -10.98
CA VAL A 152 -12.48 -10.74 -11.00
C VAL A 152 -12.57 -12.16 -11.57
N SER A 153 -11.68 -12.50 -12.50
CA SER A 153 -11.66 -13.84 -13.09
C SER A 153 -10.74 -14.76 -12.29
N ALA A 154 -11.16 -16.01 -12.10
CA ALA A 154 -10.28 -17.05 -11.56
C ALA A 154 -9.07 -17.37 -12.45
N LYS A 155 -8.95 -16.75 -13.63
CA LYS A 155 -7.80 -16.84 -14.53
C LYS A 155 -6.90 -15.61 -14.49
N ASP A 156 -7.28 -14.57 -13.74
CA ASP A 156 -6.46 -13.36 -13.65
C ASP A 156 -5.08 -13.72 -13.08
N PRO A 157 -4.01 -13.22 -13.71
CA PRO A 157 -2.65 -13.56 -13.36
C PRO A 157 -2.25 -12.99 -12.00
N TYR A 158 -1.10 -13.43 -11.50
CA TYR A 158 -0.41 -12.70 -10.46
C TYR A 158 0.19 -11.42 -11.06
N GLU A 159 0.04 -10.32 -10.35
CA GLU A 159 0.62 -9.02 -10.67
C GLU A 159 1.65 -8.66 -9.61
N VAL A 160 2.78 -8.07 -10.00
CA VAL A 160 3.75 -7.57 -9.02
C VAL A 160 3.21 -6.26 -8.48
N ILE A 161 2.89 -6.23 -7.19
CA ILE A 161 2.36 -5.03 -6.51
C ILE A 161 3.36 -4.50 -5.47
N PRO A 162 3.47 -3.18 -5.29
CA PRO A 162 4.16 -2.61 -4.15
C PRO A 162 3.37 -2.89 -2.87
N PHE A 163 4.07 -3.33 -1.84
CA PHE A 163 3.47 -3.66 -0.55
C PHE A 163 4.31 -3.12 0.61
N ASP A 164 3.66 -2.32 1.45
CA ASP A 164 4.11 -1.97 2.79
C ASP A 164 2.93 -2.20 3.75
N ALA A 165 3.07 -3.17 4.64
CA ALA A 165 2.02 -3.57 5.58
C ALA A 165 1.57 -2.40 6.46
N GLU A 166 2.50 -1.55 6.89
CA GLU A 166 2.22 -0.42 7.77
C GLU A 166 1.42 0.65 7.03
N SER A 167 1.86 1.03 5.82
CA SER A 167 1.12 1.97 4.96
C SER A 167 -0.30 1.49 4.68
N VAL A 168 -0.50 0.19 4.41
CA VAL A 168 -1.85 -0.35 4.18
C VAL A 168 -2.72 -0.21 5.43
N ARG A 169 -2.19 -0.54 6.61
CA ARG A 169 -2.93 -0.47 7.89
C ARG A 169 -3.26 0.97 8.29
N SER A 170 -2.30 1.89 8.13
CA SER A 170 -2.46 3.30 8.51
C SER A 170 -3.39 4.07 7.56
N ALA A 171 -3.44 3.69 6.29
CA ALA A 171 -4.28 4.35 5.29
C ALA A 171 -5.77 4.34 5.66
N HIS A 172 -6.28 3.26 6.26
CA HIS A 172 -7.64 3.23 6.78
C HIS A 172 -7.89 2.09 7.79
N ARG A 173 -8.66 2.36 8.85
CA ARG A 173 -9.00 1.37 9.89
C ARG A 173 -9.68 0.07 9.40
N THR A 174 -10.33 0.12 8.23
CA THR A 174 -10.97 -1.07 7.63
C THR A 174 -10.04 -1.84 6.70
N ASN A 175 -8.87 -1.29 6.33
CA ASN A 175 -7.84 -2.07 5.66
C ASN A 175 -7.35 -3.18 6.59
N LYS A 176 -6.95 -4.30 6.00
CA LYS A 176 -6.48 -5.47 6.73
C LYS A 176 -5.21 -5.99 6.08
N VAL A 177 -4.26 -6.40 6.89
CA VAL A 177 -3.11 -7.22 6.50
C VAL A 177 -3.13 -8.41 7.45
N ILE A 178 -3.45 -9.58 6.90
CA ILE A 178 -3.68 -10.83 7.63
C ILE A 178 -2.57 -11.80 7.23
N PRO A 179 -1.49 -11.93 8.02
CA PRO A 179 -0.44 -12.90 7.75
C PRO A 179 -0.99 -14.32 7.82
N LEU A 180 -0.78 -15.10 6.75
CA LEU A 180 -1.31 -16.46 6.65
C LEU A 180 -0.71 -17.40 7.70
N ALA A 181 0.57 -17.19 8.03
CA ALA A 181 1.28 -17.99 9.04
C ALA A 181 0.73 -17.79 10.46
N GLU A 182 0.06 -16.67 10.72
CA GLU A 182 -0.49 -16.32 12.03
C GLU A 182 -1.97 -16.71 12.17
N LEU A 183 -2.58 -17.32 11.15
CA LEU A 183 -3.93 -17.84 11.23
C LEU A 183 -3.99 -19.05 12.18
N SER A 184 -4.84 -18.94 13.20
CA SER A 184 -5.20 -20.04 14.09
C SER A 184 -6.30 -20.90 13.47
N GLU A 185 -7.32 -20.28 12.90
CA GLU A 185 -8.43 -20.97 12.23
C GLU A 185 -9.08 -20.04 11.21
N ALA A 186 -9.75 -20.63 10.23
CA ALA A 186 -10.56 -19.89 9.28
C ALA A 186 -11.81 -20.69 8.87
N ARG A 187 -12.86 -19.97 8.53
CA ARG A 187 -14.10 -20.52 7.98
C ARG A 187 -14.49 -19.77 6.73
N LEU A 188 -14.72 -20.50 5.64
CA LEU A 188 -15.17 -19.97 4.37
C LEU A 188 -16.66 -20.19 4.18
N HIS A 189 -17.42 -19.10 4.15
CA HIS A 189 -18.87 -19.09 3.99
C HIS A 189 -19.24 -18.92 2.52
N ARG A 190 -20.22 -19.68 2.04
CA ARG A 190 -20.80 -19.52 0.70
C ARG A 190 -22.28 -19.20 0.82
N GLY A 191 -22.67 -17.99 0.40
CA GLY A 191 -24.07 -17.58 0.29
C GLY A 191 -24.51 -17.40 -1.16
N LEU A 192 -25.80 -17.09 -1.35
CA LEU A 192 -26.38 -16.88 -2.69
C LEU A 192 -25.86 -15.60 -3.34
N SER A 193 -25.91 -14.48 -2.62
CA SER A 193 -25.44 -13.16 -3.08
C SER A 193 -24.05 -12.80 -2.55
N THR A 194 -23.78 -13.16 -1.29
CA THR A 194 -22.54 -12.82 -0.59
C THR A 194 -21.87 -14.09 -0.07
N SER A 195 -20.57 -14.20 -0.30
CA SER A 195 -19.69 -15.19 0.31
C SER A 195 -18.69 -14.48 1.24
N GLY A 196 -17.92 -15.23 2.02
CA GLY A 196 -16.98 -14.58 2.92
C GLY A 196 -16.04 -15.51 3.65
N MET A 197 -15.20 -14.90 4.47
CA MET A 197 -14.30 -15.58 5.39
C MET A 197 -14.42 -14.97 6.78
N THR A 198 -14.46 -15.81 7.80
CA THR A 198 -14.12 -15.42 9.17
C THR A 198 -12.83 -16.13 9.55
N ALA A 199 -11.92 -15.42 10.21
CA ALA A 199 -10.65 -15.97 10.64
C ALA A 199 -10.31 -15.48 12.04
N THR A 200 -9.59 -16.31 12.79
CA THR A 200 -9.05 -15.98 14.10
C THR A 200 -7.54 -16.12 14.03
N MET A 201 -6.84 -15.07 14.43
CA MET A 201 -5.38 -15.04 14.52
C MET A 201 -4.89 -15.79 15.77
N ARG A 202 -3.61 -16.16 15.83
CA ARG A 202 -3.00 -16.82 17.00
C ARG A 202 -3.05 -15.98 18.28
N ASP A 203 -3.08 -14.66 18.15
CA ASP A 203 -3.25 -13.72 19.25
C ASP A 203 -4.74 -13.55 19.68
N GLY A 204 -5.66 -14.26 19.03
CA GLY A 204 -7.10 -14.18 19.26
C GLY A 204 -7.82 -13.08 18.47
N THR A 205 -7.10 -12.27 17.68
CA THR A 205 -7.71 -11.20 16.89
C THR A 205 -8.65 -11.77 15.81
N PRO A 206 -9.93 -11.34 15.74
CA PRO A 206 -10.85 -11.82 14.72
C PRO A 206 -10.81 -10.95 13.46
N HIS A 207 -10.99 -11.60 12.32
CA HIS A 207 -11.16 -10.96 11.02
C HIS A 207 -12.41 -11.48 10.31
N LYS A 208 -13.13 -10.56 9.68
CA LYS A 208 -14.28 -10.86 8.82
C LYS A 208 -14.09 -10.17 7.48
N LEU A 209 -14.25 -10.92 6.41
CA LEU A 209 -14.19 -10.46 5.02
C LEU A 209 -15.42 -11.00 4.29
N LEU A 210 -16.09 -10.15 3.51
CA LEU A 210 -17.26 -10.51 2.71
C LEU A 210 -17.06 -10.02 1.28
N TRP A 211 -17.54 -10.76 0.29
CA TRP A 211 -17.47 -10.41 -1.13
C TRP A 211 -18.67 -11.00 -1.88
N LEU A 212 -18.93 -10.53 -3.10
CA LEU A 212 -19.99 -11.08 -3.95
C LEU A 212 -19.70 -12.54 -4.33
N SER A 213 -20.71 -13.41 -4.24
CA SER A 213 -20.56 -14.85 -4.50
C SER A 213 -20.14 -15.21 -5.92
N THR A 214 -20.21 -14.27 -6.86
CA THR A 214 -19.73 -14.42 -8.24
C THR A 214 -18.21 -14.31 -8.37
N GLU A 215 -17.53 -13.74 -7.36
CA GLU A 215 -16.07 -13.57 -7.37
C GLU A 215 -15.32 -14.85 -6.96
N PRO A 216 -14.10 -15.06 -7.46
CA PRO A 216 -13.38 -16.33 -7.32
C PRO A 216 -12.75 -16.53 -5.93
N ALA A 217 -12.79 -15.51 -5.07
CA ALA A 217 -12.13 -15.48 -3.77
C ALA A 217 -12.37 -16.76 -2.95
N GLY A 218 -13.61 -17.25 -2.82
CA GLY A 218 -13.90 -18.41 -1.98
C GLY A 218 -13.16 -19.69 -2.41
N ARG A 219 -13.06 -19.94 -3.72
CA ARG A 219 -12.34 -21.10 -4.26
C ARG A 219 -10.83 -20.91 -4.09
N LEU A 220 -10.31 -19.75 -4.51
CA LEU A 220 -8.87 -19.48 -4.47
C LEU A 220 -8.31 -19.44 -3.05
N LEU A 221 -9.08 -18.90 -2.09
CA LEU A 221 -8.75 -18.93 -0.67
C LEU A 221 -8.72 -20.35 -0.12
N ARG A 222 -9.69 -21.19 -0.50
CA ARG A 222 -9.68 -22.60 -0.07
C ARG A 222 -8.40 -23.29 -0.53
N ASP A 223 -8.06 -23.16 -1.81
CA ASP A 223 -6.87 -23.78 -2.38
C ASP A 223 -5.59 -23.29 -1.69
N ARG A 224 -5.54 -22.01 -1.32
CA ARG A 224 -4.37 -21.42 -0.62
C ARG A 224 -4.30 -21.79 0.86
N LEU A 225 -5.42 -21.81 1.57
CA LEU A 225 -5.48 -21.97 3.03
C LEU A 225 -5.48 -23.44 3.46
N LEU A 226 -5.96 -24.36 2.62
CA LEU A 226 -6.02 -25.79 2.96
C LEU A 226 -4.65 -26.36 3.35
N PRO A 227 -3.54 -26.09 2.61
CA PRO A 227 -2.20 -26.54 3.02
C PRO A 227 -1.70 -25.91 4.32
N VAL A 228 -2.18 -24.72 4.68
CA VAL A 228 -1.73 -23.95 5.86
C VAL A 228 -2.50 -24.36 7.13
N LEU A 229 -3.81 -24.59 6.99
CA LEU A 229 -4.72 -24.78 8.11
C LEU A 229 -5.17 -26.24 8.28
N GLY A 230 -5.21 -27.03 7.22
CA GLY A 230 -5.71 -28.41 7.26
C GLY A 230 -7.13 -28.45 7.85
N GLN A 231 -7.31 -29.22 8.92
CA GLN A 231 -8.59 -29.36 9.63
C GLN A 231 -9.08 -28.08 10.31
N ARG A 232 -8.21 -27.08 10.50
CA ARG A 232 -8.56 -25.76 11.06
C ARG A 232 -9.24 -24.84 10.04
N LEU A 233 -9.38 -25.28 8.79
CA LEU A 233 -10.18 -24.64 7.76
C LEU A 233 -11.55 -25.31 7.65
N THR A 234 -12.62 -24.55 7.87
CA THR A 234 -14.01 -25.06 7.81
C THR A 234 -14.84 -24.34 6.75
N HIS A 235 -16.06 -24.84 6.50
CA HIS A 235 -17.06 -24.30 5.58
C HIS A 235 -18.35 -23.92 6.33
#